data_AF-A0A8B8FZH0-F1
#
_entry.id   AF-A0A8B8FZH0-F1
#
_cell.length_a   1.000
_cell.length_b   1.000
_cell.length_c   1.000
_cell.angle_alpha   90.00
_cell.angle_beta   90.00
_cell.angle_gamma   90.00
#
_symmetry.space_group_name_H-M   'P 1'
#
loop_
_entity.id
_entity.type
_entity.pdbx_description
1 polymer ?
#
loop_
_entity_poly.entity_id
_entity_poly.type
_entity_poly.pdbx_seq_one_letter_code
_entity_poly.pdbx_strand_id
1 'polypeptide(L)'
;MDNIVEGLVWYNMWSSKEVSDIMDFIDVLKETELLPSIRMCAMIAISLPATTCSVERSFSSLKRLQTWIRNSISEDRLNGLALLYIHKDIVKTEKEKVIDDVIQLFCMQPRRVQFLFNN
;
A
#
# COMPACT_ATOMS: atom_id res chain seq x y z
N MET A 1 -6.56 -1.08 31.98
CA MET A 1 -7.97 -0.64 31.93
C MET A 1 -8.64 -1.56 30.93
N ASP A 2 -9.76 -2.21 31.27
CA ASP A 2 -10.38 -3.17 30.35
C ASP A 2 -10.90 -2.43 29.11
N ASN A 3 -10.67 -2.98 27.90
CA ASN A 3 -11.11 -2.36 26.64
C ASN A 3 -12.62 -2.02 26.63
N ILE A 4 -13.41 -2.78 27.40
CA ILE A 4 -14.85 -2.55 27.59
C ILE A 4 -15.12 -1.25 28.37
N VAL A 5 -14.32 -0.98 29.40
CA VAL A 5 -14.43 0.25 30.21
C VAL A 5 -14.05 1.46 29.38
N GLU A 6 -12.98 1.39 28.58
CA GLU A 6 -12.61 2.45 27.64
C GLU A 6 -13.72 2.71 26.61
N GLY A 7 -14.37 1.66 26.09
CA GLY A 7 -15.51 1.77 25.19
C GLY A 7 -16.74 2.44 25.83
N LEU A 8 -17.03 2.12 27.10
CA LEU A 8 -18.12 2.77 27.84
C LEU A 8 -17.83 4.25 28.11
N VAL A 9 -16.59 4.59 28.47
CA VAL A 9 -16.17 5.99 28.65
C VAL A 9 -16.32 6.77 27.35
N TRP A 10 -15.86 6.19 26.23
CA TRP A 10 -16.02 6.80 24.91
C TRP A 10 -17.50 7.01 24.55
N TYR A 11 -18.34 5.99 24.72
CA TYR A 11 -19.77 6.09 24.42
C TYR A 11 -20.45 7.20 25.23
N ASN A 12 -20.18 7.28 26.53
CA ASN A 12 -20.76 8.30 27.39
C ASN A 12 -20.29 9.72 27.03
N MET A 13 -19.00 9.88 26.69
CA MET A 13 -18.44 11.15 26.25
C MET A 13 -19.14 11.68 24.99
N TRP A 14 -19.34 10.81 24.00
CA TRP A 14 -19.97 11.19 22.72
C TRP A 14 -21.48 11.26 22.78
N SER A 15 -22.14 10.50 23.67
CA SER A 15 -23.59 10.59 23.88
C SER A 15 -24.01 11.96 24.43
N SER A 16 -23.10 12.69 25.07
CA SER A 16 -23.34 14.04 25.62
C SER A 16 -22.92 15.19 24.69
N LYS A 17 -22.24 14.90 23.58
CA LYS A 17 -21.61 15.92 22.72
C LYS A 17 -22.49 16.17 21.49
N GLU A 18 -22.80 17.44 21.22
CA GLU A 18 -23.41 17.81 19.94
C GLU A 18 -22.36 17.66 18.84
N VAL A 19 -22.60 16.74 17.91
CA VAL A 19 -21.72 16.50 16.76
C VAL A 19 -22.04 17.55 15.70
N SER A 20 -21.06 18.39 15.38
CA SER A 20 -21.19 19.32 14.24
C SER A 20 -20.91 18.58 12.93
N ASP A 21 -21.64 18.92 11.87
CA ASP A 21 -21.47 18.32 10.53
C ASP A 21 -20.08 18.55 9.91
N ILE A 22 -19.26 19.42 10.50
CA ILE A 22 -17.94 19.83 10.00
C ILE A 22 -16.80 19.21 10.83
N MET A 23 -17.08 18.21 11.67
CA MET A 23 -16.05 17.63 12.52
C MET A 23 -15.03 16.83 11.69
N ASP A 24 -13.78 17.29 11.69
CA ASP A 24 -12.70 16.63 10.97
C ASP A 24 -12.20 15.39 11.72
N PHE A 25 -11.75 14.37 10.97
CA PHE A 25 -11.18 13.15 11.54
C PHE A 25 -9.97 13.40 12.45
N ILE A 26 -9.23 14.49 12.22
CA ILE A 26 -8.11 14.90 13.07
C ILE A 26 -8.60 15.35 14.44
N ASP A 27 -9.77 15.98 14.53
CA ASP A 27 -10.33 16.41 15.81
C ASP A 27 -10.87 15.23 16.61
N VAL A 28 -11.43 14.22 15.95
CA VAL A 28 -11.78 12.94 16.58
C VAL A 28 -10.55 12.25 17.17
N LEU A 29 -9.41 12.27 16.46
CA LEU A 29 -8.18 11.62 16.92
C LEU A 29 -7.61 12.27 18.20
N LYS A 30 -7.70 13.59 18.33
CA LYS A 30 -7.25 14.32 19.54
C LYS A 30 -8.02 13.89 20.79
N GLU A 31 -9.32 13.59 20.66
CA GLU A 31 -10.17 13.15 21.77
C GLU A 31 -9.87 11.71 22.22
N THR A 32 -9.13 10.94 21.40
CA THR A 32 -8.73 9.55 21.72
C THR A 32 -7.39 9.43 22.46
N GLU A 33 -6.70 10.53 22.76
CA GLU A 33 -5.36 10.50 23.36
C GLU A 33 -5.28 9.75 24.68
N LEU A 34 -6.34 9.82 25.49
CA LEU A 34 -6.42 9.17 26.81
C LEU A 34 -7.00 7.75 26.75
N LEU A 35 -7.38 7.26 25.57
CA LEU A 35 -8.05 5.97 25.35
C LEU A 35 -7.29 5.15 24.31
N PRO A 36 -6.23 4.42 24.70
CA PRO A 36 -5.31 3.76 23.77
C PRO A 36 -6.00 2.74 22.85
N SER A 37 -6.99 2.01 23.34
CA SER A 37 -7.71 1.01 22.52
C SER A 37 -8.60 1.68 21.47
N ILE A 38 -9.30 2.75 21.85
CA ILE A 38 -10.15 3.53 20.95
C ILE A 38 -9.30 4.25 19.90
N ARG A 39 -8.14 4.79 20.31
CA ARG A 39 -7.17 5.40 19.39
C ARG A 39 -6.71 4.41 18.33
N MET A 40 -6.40 3.17 18.71
CA MET A 40 -6.01 2.13 17.75
C MET A 40 -7.13 1.86 16.74
N CYS A 41 -8.38 1.70 17.21
CA CYS A 41 -9.54 1.53 16.35
C CYS A 41 -9.74 2.71 15.39
N ALA A 42 -9.59 3.95 15.88
CA ALA A 42 -9.70 5.17 15.07
C ALA A 42 -8.59 5.24 14.01
N MET A 43 -7.34 4.90 14.36
CA MET A 43 -6.24 4.83 13.39
C MET A 43 -6.49 3.77 12.31
N ILE A 44 -7.00 2.60 12.68
CA ILE A 44 -7.37 1.56 11.71
C ILE A 44 -8.48 2.09 10.79
N ALA A 45 -9.52 2.70 11.34
CA ALA A 45 -10.63 3.28 10.57
C ALA A 45 -10.17 4.37 9.58
N ILE A 46 -9.21 5.21 9.97
CA ILE A 46 -8.63 6.26 9.09
C ILE A 46 -7.69 5.66 8.04
N SER A 47 -6.94 4.62 8.39
CA SER A 47 -6.02 3.93 7.46
C SER A 47 -6.76 3.12 6.40
N LEU A 48 -7.98 2.68 6.70
CA LEU A 48 -8.87 2.06 5.74
C LEU A 48 -9.29 3.15 4.74
N PRO A 49 -8.98 3.00 3.44
CA PRO A 49 -9.39 3.97 2.46
C PRO A 49 -10.93 4.02 2.46
N ALA A 50 -11.49 5.18 2.82
CA ALA A 50 -12.94 5.42 2.82
C ALA A 50 -13.58 5.24 1.43
N THR A 51 -12.75 5.15 0.37
CA THR A 51 -13.17 4.96 -1.02
C THR A 51 -12.38 3.84 -1.69
N THR A 52 -13.06 3.01 -2.46
CA THR A 52 -12.47 1.95 -3.30
C THR A 52 -11.55 2.50 -4.41
N CYS A 53 -11.51 3.81 -4.62
CA CYS A 53 -10.84 4.48 -5.73
C CYS A 53 -9.34 4.15 -5.85
N SER A 54 -8.61 4.03 -4.73
CA SER A 54 -7.19 3.64 -4.77
C SER A 54 -7.00 2.20 -5.23
N VAL A 55 -7.89 1.30 -4.81
CA VAL A 55 -7.88 -0.12 -5.20
C VAL A 55 -8.31 -0.26 -6.66
N GLU A 56 -9.35 0.43 -7.10
CA GLU A 56 -9.81 0.50 -8.48
C GLU A 56 -8.74 1.06 -9.43
N ARG A 57 -7.99 2.09 -9.00
CA ARG A 57 -6.85 2.64 -9.76
C ARG A 57 -5.75 1.58 -9.94
N SER A 58 -5.43 0.84 -8.90
CA SER A 58 -4.44 -0.25 -8.95
C SER A 58 -4.92 -1.40 -9.83
N PHE A 59 -6.17 -1.84 -9.72
CA PHE A 59 -6.75 -2.87 -10.58
C PHE A 59 -6.89 -2.44 -12.04
N SER A 60 -7.26 -1.18 -12.31
CA SER A 60 -7.29 -0.61 -13.66
C SER A 60 -5.88 -0.60 -14.28
N SER A 61 -4.87 -0.26 -13.49
CA SER A 61 -3.46 -0.31 -13.90
C SER A 61 -3.02 -1.75 -14.17
N LEU A 62 -3.37 -2.70 -13.30
CA LEU A 62 -3.10 -4.12 -13.48
C LEU A 62 -3.79 -4.66 -14.73
N LYS A 63 -5.05 -4.29 -14.99
CA LYS A 63 -5.80 -4.66 -16.19
C LYS A 63 -5.15 -4.14 -17.48
N ARG A 64 -4.49 -2.97 -17.43
CA ARG A 64 -3.70 -2.45 -18.56
C ARG A 64 -2.39 -3.23 -18.77
N LEU A 65 -1.74 -3.63 -17.67
CA LEU A 65 -0.53 -4.47 -17.72
C LEU A 65 -0.84 -5.89 -18.21
N GLN A 66 -1.93 -6.48 -17.74
CA GLN A 66 -2.55 -7.71 -18.24
C GLN A 66 -3.26 -7.44 -19.58
N THR A 67 -2.50 -7.09 -20.61
CA THR A 67 -3.06 -7.03 -21.96
C THR A 67 -3.33 -8.46 -22.42
N TRP A 68 -4.47 -8.70 -23.07
CA TRP A 68 -4.93 -10.04 -23.50
C TRP A 68 -3.88 -10.87 -24.28
N ILE A 69 -2.96 -10.21 -24.98
CA ILE A 69 -1.85 -10.84 -25.74
C ILE A 69 -0.68 -11.30 -24.83
N ARG A 70 -0.57 -10.79 -23.60
CA ARG A 70 0.49 -11.11 -22.60
C ARG A 70 0.08 -12.17 -21.57
N ASN A 71 -1.05 -12.85 -21.78
CA ASN A 71 -1.57 -13.88 -20.85
C ASN A 71 -0.67 -15.12 -20.68
N SER A 72 0.50 -15.18 -21.32
CA SER A 72 1.53 -16.20 -21.11
C SER A 72 2.65 -15.78 -20.13
N ILE A 73 2.56 -14.59 -19.51
CA ILE A 73 3.50 -14.16 -18.47
C ILE A 73 3.19 -14.90 -17.15
N SER A 74 4.24 -15.40 -16.47
CA SER A 74 4.09 -15.98 -15.13
C SER A 74 3.61 -14.93 -14.13
N GLU A 75 2.85 -15.37 -13.13
CA GLU A 75 2.32 -14.51 -12.07
C GLU A 75 3.43 -13.70 -11.38
N ASP A 76 4.59 -14.31 -11.13
CA ASP A 76 5.76 -13.63 -10.54
C ASP A 76 6.22 -12.43 -11.36
N ARG A 77 6.29 -12.58 -12.68
CA ARG A 77 6.73 -11.49 -13.58
C ARG A 77 5.66 -10.40 -13.68
N LEU A 78 4.38 -10.76 -13.65
CA LEU A 78 3.30 -9.80 -13.63
C LEU A 78 3.32 -8.97 -12.33
N ASN A 79 3.48 -9.63 -11.19
CA ASN A 79 3.55 -8.97 -9.88
C ASN A 79 4.75 -8.01 -9.80
N GLY A 80 5.91 -8.42 -10.30
CA GLY A 80 7.08 -7.52 -10.42
C GLY A 80 6.81 -6.29 -11.29
N LEU A 81 6.16 -6.47 -12.44
CA LEU A 81 5.78 -5.35 -13.32
C LEU A 81 4.73 -4.42 -12.69
N ALA A 82 3.77 -4.98 -11.97
CA ALA A 82 2.75 -4.21 -11.26
C ALA A 82 3.37 -3.35 -10.16
N LEU A 83 4.29 -3.92 -9.36
CA LEU A 83 5.03 -3.19 -8.33
C LEU A 83 5.86 -2.04 -8.92
N LEU A 84 6.60 -2.29 -10.02
CA LEU A 84 7.35 -1.25 -10.72
C LEU A 84 6.44 -0.13 -11.25
N TYR A 85 5.24 -0.47 -11.71
CA TYR A 85 4.29 0.51 -12.23
C TYR A 85 3.63 1.35 -11.13
N ILE A 86 3.23 0.72 -10.02
CA ILE A 86 2.62 1.38 -8.86
C ILE A 86 3.64 2.32 -8.20
N HIS A 87 4.88 1.85 -8.02
CA HIS A 87 5.97 2.60 -7.40
C HIS A 87 6.88 3.31 -8.40
N LYS A 88 6.37 3.61 -9.60
CA LYS A 88 7.14 4.24 -10.69
C LYS A 88 7.84 5.54 -10.28
N ASP A 89 7.29 6.28 -9.32
CA ASP A 89 7.85 7.56 -8.88
C ASP A 89 9.11 7.35 -8.03
N ILE A 90 9.14 6.29 -7.20
CA ILE A 90 10.34 5.87 -6.46
C ILE A 90 11.41 5.38 -7.45
N VAL A 91 11.01 4.54 -8.41
CA VAL A 91 11.90 4.02 -9.47
C VAL A 91 12.49 5.15 -10.32
N LYS A 92 11.76 6.23 -10.55
CA LYS A 92 12.27 7.41 -11.27
C LYS A 92 13.28 8.20 -10.45
N THR A 93 13.01 8.38 -9.15
CA THR A 93 13.91 9.11 -8.25
C THR A 93 15.23 8.38 -8.04
N GLU A 94 15.20 7.05 -7.90
CA GLU A 94 16.39 6.22 -7.63
C GLU A 94 16.82 5.38 -8.83
N LYS A 95 16.65 5.92 -10.04
CA LYS A 95 16.82 5.18 -11.29
C LYS A 95 18.18 4.48 -11.41
N GLU A 96 19.27 5.16 -11.06
CA GLU A 96 20.64 4.62 -11.20
C GLU A 96 20.86 3.40 -10.29
N LYS A 97 20.47 3.50 -9.01
CA LYS A 97 20.56 2.39 -8.06
C LYS A 97 19.76 1.17 -8.53
N VAL A 98 18.51 1.40 -8.97
CA VAL A 98 17.65 0.32 -9.45
C VAL A 98 18.25 -0.36 -10.69
N ILE A 99 18.90 0.39 -11.58
CA ILE A 99 19.58 -0.18 -12.75
C ILE A 99 20.77 -1.04 -12.31
N ASP A 100 21.61 -0.55 -11.42
CA ASP A 100 22.78 -1.27 -10.93
C ASP A 100 22.37 -2.57 -10.20
N ASP A 101 21.35 -2.51 -9.35
CA ASP A 101 20.80 -3.68 -8.65
C ASP A 101 20.27 -4.73 -9.63
N VAL A 102 19.54 -4.28 -10.67
CA VAL A 102 19.02 -5.17 -11.72
C VAL A 102 20.16 -5.80 -12.51
N ILE A 103 21.19 -5.03 -12.87
CA ILE A 103 22.37 -5.56 -13.58
C ILE A 103 23.06 -6.61 -12.71
N GLN A 104 23.29 -6.32 -11.43
CA GLN A 104 23.92 -7.24 -10.49
C GLN A 104 23.11 -8.54 -10.36
N LEU A 105 21.78 -8.45 -10.25
CA LEU A 105 20.88 -9.59 -10.18
C LEU A 105 20.99 -10.47 -11.45
N PHE A 106 21.03 -9.87 -12.63
CA PHE A 106 21.19 -10.60 -13.90
C PHE A 106 22.60 -11.16 -14.10
N CYS A 107 23.63 -10.57 -13.49
CA CYS A 107 24.99 -11.13 -13.46
C CYS A 107 25.09 -12.37 -12.57
N MET A 108 24.31 -12.43 -11.48
CA MET A 108 24.27 -13.59 -10.58
C MET A 108 23.50 -14.79 -11.16
N GLN A 109 22.63 -14.57 -12.15
CA GLN A 109 21.92 -15.65 -12.80
C GLN A 109 22.77 -16.28 -13.92
N PRO A 110 23.09 -17.59 -13.86
CA PRO A 110 23.79 -18.27 -14.94
C PRO A 110 22.89 -18.29 -16.18
N ARG A 111 23.14 -17.38 -17.13
CA ARG A 111 22.42 -17.38 -18.40
C ARG A 111 22.80 -18.65 -19.17
N ARG A 112 21.80 -19.36 -19.69
CA ARG A 112 21.98 -20.40 -20.72
C ARG A 112 22.33 -19.76 -22.07
N VAL A 113 23.40 -18.97 -22.13
CA VAL A 113 23.96 -18.47 -23.39
C VAL A 113 25.36 -19.04 -23.53
N GLN A 114 25.50 -20.01 -24.44
CA GLN A 114 26.81 -20.44 -24.90
C GLN A 114 27.37 -19.30 -25.74
N PHE A 115 28.31 -18.55 -25.19
CA PHE A 115 29.12 -17.66 -26.02
C PHE A 115 30.07 -18.55 -26.83
N LEU A 116 29.75 -18.75 -28.11
CA LEU A 116 30.63 -19.41 -29.07
C LEU A 116 31.81 -18.49 -29.38
N PHE A 117 32.70 -18.28 -28.42
CA PHE A 117 34.02 -17.76 -28.70
C PHE A 117 34.92 -18.97 -28.97
N ASN A 118 34.90 -19.44 -30.22
CA ASN A 118 35.95 -20.30 -30.74
C ASN A 118 37.16 -19.41 -31.05
N ASN A 119 38.25 -19.62 -30.30
CA ASN A 119 39.60 -19.21 -30.71
C ASN A 119 40.14 -20.18 -31.76
#